data_AF-A0A1C6M3P4-F1
#
_entry.id   AF-A0A1C6M3P4-F1
#
_cell.length_a   1.000
_cell.length_b   1.000
_cell.length_c   1.000
_cell.angle_alpha   90.00
_cell.angle_beta   90.00
_cell.angle_gamma   90.00
#
_symmetry.space_group_name_H-M   'P 1'
#
loop_
_entity.id
_entity.type
_entity.pdbx_description
1 polymer ?
#
loop_
_entity_poly.entity_id
_entity_poly.type
_entity_poly.pdbx_seq_one_letter_code
_entity_poly.pdbx_strand_id
1 'polypeptide(L)' 'MARPRKFDEGQALDAAMDAFWAAGYAATSTQDLCDATGLGRSSYRGVGP' A
#
# COMPACT_ATOMS: atom_id res chain seq x y z
N MET A 1 12.86 -11.38 18.73
CA MET A 1 11.40 -11.11 18.68
C MET A 1 11.13 -10.18 17.51
N ALA A 2 10.34 -10.61 16.54
CA ALA A 2 10.03 -9.81 15.35
C ALA A 2 9.38 -8.49 15.78
N ARG A 3 9.99 -7.36 15.39
CA ARG A 3 9.38 -6.05 15.58
C ARG A 3 8.22 -5.97 14.57
N PRO A 4 6.95 -5.89 15.00
CA PRO A 4 5.83 -5.88 14.06
C PRO A 4 6.01 -4.71 13.11
N ARG A 5 5.99 -4.98 11.82
CA ARG A 5 6.24 -4.02 10.76
C ARG A 5 5.20 -2.89 10.86
N LYS A 6 5.62 -1.65 10.62
CA LYS A 6 4.79 -0.43 10.60
C LYS A 6 3.85 -0.39 9.39
N PHE A 7 3.09 -1.45 9.12
CA PHE A 7 2.03 -1.42 8.12
C PHE A 7 0.93 -2.40 8.49
N ASP A 8 -0.31 -1.97 8.26
CA ASP A 8 -1.49 -2.79 8.45
C ASP A 8 -1.76 -3.52 7.13
N GLU A 9 -1.48 -4.82 7.10
CA GLU A 9 -1.69 -5.67 5.94
C GLU A 9 -3.17 -5.72 5.53
N GLY A 10 -4.09 -5.68 6.49
CA GLY A 10 -5.54 -5.72 6.23
C GLY A 10 -5.98 -4.45 5.51
N GLN A 11 -5.59 -3.29 6.03
CA GLN A 11 -5.88 -2.00 5.40
C GLN A 11 -5.33 -1.91 3.97
N ALA A 12 -4.11 -2.39 3.74
CA ALA A 12 -3.52 -2.40 2.41
C ALA A 12 -4.27 -3.34 1.45
N LEU A 13 -4.76 -4.48 1.94
CA LEU A 13 -5.52 -5.42 1.11
C LEU A 13 -6.87 -4.82 0.71
N ASP A 14 -7.59 -4.23 1.66
CA ASP A 14 -8.90 -3.61 1.42
C ASP A 14 -8.78 -2.46 0.40
N ALA A 15 -7.80 -1.58 0.58
CA ALA A 15 -7.56 -0.47 -0.36
C ALA A 15 -7.17 -0.94 -1.77
N ALA A 16 -6.42 -2.05 -1.88
CA ALA A 16 -6.10 -2.65 -3.17
C ALA A 16 -7.35 -3.23 -3.85
N MET A 17 -8.23 -3.90 -3.10
CA MET A 17 -9.51 -4.40 -3.64
C MET A 17 -10.39 -3.26 -4.14
N ASP A 18 -10.51 -2.18 -3.37
CA ASP A 18 -11.29 -1.00 -3.75
C ASP A 18 -10.74 -0.37 -5.05
N ALA A 19 -9.42 -0.26 -5.19
CA ALA A 19 -8.79 0.23 -6.41
C ALA A 19 -9.10 -0.66 -7.62
N PHE A 20 -9.10 -1.98 -7.45
CA PHE A 20 -9.49 -2.91 -8.51
C PHE A 20 -10.97 -2.84 -8.85
N TRP A 21 -11.85 -2.62 -7.88
CA TRP A 21 -13.29 -2.51 -8.11
C TRP A 21 -13.66 -1.19 -8.79
N ALA A 22 -12.95 -0.11 -8.49
CA ALA A 22 -13.22 1.22 -9.05
C ALA A 22 -12.67 1.39 -10.48
N ALA A 23 -11.44 0.93 -10.75
CA ALA A 23 -10.79 1.12 -12.05
C ALA A 23 -10.85 -0.11 -12.96
N GLY A 24 -11.03 -1.31 -12.39
CA GLY A 24 -10.93 -2.58 -13.10
C GLY A 24 -9.50 -3.11 -13.17
N TYR A 25 -9.34 -4.44 -13.10
CA TYR A 25 -8.06 -5.12 -12.96
C TYR A 25 -6.98 -4.71 -13.98
N ALA A 26 -7.35 -4.50 -15.24
CA ALA A 26 -6.41 -4.16 -16.31
C ALA A 26 -6.03 -2.67 -16.35
N ALA A 27 -6.80 -1.80 -15.69
CA ALA A 27 -6.55 -0.36 -15.65
C ALA A 27 -5.81 0.08 -14.38
N THR A 28 -5.83 -0.73 -13.32
CA THR A 28 -5.10 -0.45 -12.08
C THR A 28 -3.61 -0.78 -12.25
N SER A 29 -2.75 0.25 -12.23
CA SER A 29 -1.30 0.05 -12.26
C SER A 29 -0.74 -0.27 -10.88
N THR A 30 0.51 -0.75 -10.83
CA THR A 30 1.23 -0.94 -9.56
C THR A 30 1.45 0.38 -8.80
N GLN A 31 1.52 1.49 -9.52
CA GLN A 31 1.61 2.84 -8.94
C GLN A 31 0.30 3.20 -8.24
N ASP A 32 -0.84 2.95 -8.90
CA ASP A 32 -2.17 3.19 -8.32
C ASP A 32 -2.41 2.33 -7.07
N LEU A 33 -1.93 1.07 -7.07
CA LEU A 33 -1.95 0.23 -5.87
C LEU A 33 -1.06 0.80 -4.76
N CYS A 34 0.14 1.27 -5.07
CA CYS A 34 1.01 1.88 -4.06
C CYS A 34 0.40 3.14 -3.45
N ASP A 35 -0.27 3.94 -4.28
CA ASP A 35 -0.91 5.18 -3.86
C ASP A 35 -2.21 4.90 -3.06
N ALA A 36 -3.02 3.93 -3.49
CA ALA A 36 -4.25 3.51 -2.79
C ALA A 36 -3.97 2.85 -1.43
N THR A 37 -2.97 1.98 -1.36
CA THR A 37 -2.62 1.24 -0.13
C THR A 37 -1.80 2.06 0.86
N GLY A 38 -1.38 3.27 0.49
CA GLY A 38 -0.49 4.08 1.32
C GLY A 38 0.92 3.49 1.50
N LEU A 39 1.24 2.40 0.78
CA LEU A 39 2.57 1.80 0.72
C LEU A 39 3.55 2.67 -0.10
N GLY A 40 3.04 3.69 -0.78
CA GLY A 40 3.78 4.71 -1.51
C GLY A 40 4.62 5.64 -0.63
N ARG A 41 5.94 5.59 -0.87
CA ARG A 41 7.01 6.57 -0.56
C ARG A 41 7.26 6.97 0.91
N SER A 42 6.39 6.67 1.87
CA SER A 42 6.62 7.00 3.29
C SER A 42 7.33 5.90 4.08
N SER A 43 7.44 4.68 3.53
CA SER A 43 8.07 3.55 4.20
C SER A 43 9.61 3.50 4.06
N TYR A 44 10.21 4.24 3.12
CA TYR A 44 11.64 4.10 2.80
C TYR A 44 12.58 5.13 3.43
N ARG A 45 12.09 6.22 4.05
CA ARG A 45 12.95 7.27 4.62
C ARG A 45 12.75 7.43 6.12
N GLY A 46 13.03 6.37 6.87
CA GLY A 46 13.47 6.52 8.25
C GLY A 46 14.98 6.79 8.27
N VAL A 47 15.41 7.98 7.83
CA VAL A 47 16.76 8.48 8.18
C VAL A 47 16.70 8.75 9.68
N GLY A 48 17.37 7.88 10.45
CA GLY A 48 17.59 8.10 11.88
C GLY A 48 18.48 9.32 12.12
N PRO A 49 18.43 9.92 13.32
CA PRO A 49 19.30 11.03 13.69
C PRO A 49 20.78 10.66 13.62
#